data_AF-A0A4Q7ZBL2-F1
#
_entry.id   AF-A0A4Q7ZBL2-F1
#
_cell.length_a   1.000
_cell.length_b   1.000
_cell.length_c   1.000
_cell.angle_alpha   90.00
_cell.angle_beta   90.00
_cell.angle_gamma   90.00
#
_symmetry.space_group_name_H-M   'P 1'
#
loop_
_entity.id
_entity.type
_entity.pdbx_description
1 polymer ?
#
loop_
_entity_poly.entity_id
_entity_poly.type
_entity_poly.pdbx_seq_one_letter_code
_entity_poly.pdbx_strand_id
1 'polypeptide(L)'
;MSVAPNRTVLYFPAVAYDLIQLAMFPLNYAIGGLCYLQPGQSEWNGDGFAAQDVSGSGKSLELLKQELLGGADIAFNEQDLVRLYDALPAVSARDHLIGRTWKGRIVRTGGSVLDLAEWAIVRPLSKLGLAWGKRYRSADQGDPLLFNWKGRVYSPVPLWGNVGMTDIRWRGETTATMNYDHQPWKDYFKLLSDENGRVVLLGVWTHKHIAGGWFTLTLDAETPTRA
;
A
#
# COMPACT_ATOMS: atom_id res chain seq x y z
N MET A 1 -10.32 28.32 -16.17
CA MET A 1 -10.15 27.75 -14.81
C MET A 1 -11.24 26.70 -14.61
N SER A 2 -10.90 25.42 -14.64
CA SER A 2 -11.81 24.34 -14.24
C SER A 2 -11.99 24.45 -12.73
N VAL A 3 -13.20 24.72 -12.26
CA VAL A 3 -13.52 24.64 -10.83
C VAL A 3 -13.36 23.16 -10.46
N ALA A 4 -12.34 22.84 -9.67
CA ALA A 4 -12.15 21.48 -9.17
C ALA A 4 -13.48 21.03 -8.53
N PRO A 5 -14.01 19.85 -8.89
CA PRO A 5 -15.27 19.39 -8.34
C PRO A 5 -15.17 19.38 -6.81
N ASN A 6 -16.19 19.89 -6.12
CA ASN A 6 -16.23 19.89 -4.65
C ASN A 6 -15.96 18.47 -4.15
N ARG A 7 -14.82 18.28 -3.49
CA ARG A 7 -14.42 17.01 -2.87
C ARG A 7 -14.93 17.01 -1.43
N THR A 8 -15.79 16.05 -1.11
CA THR A 8 -16.21 15.78 0.26
C THR A 8 -15.26 14.77 0.87
N VAL A 9 -14.63 15.13 1.97
CA VAL A 9 -13.68 14.28 2.67
C VAL A 9 -14.19 14.03 4.08
N LEU A 10 -14.40 12.76 4.42
CA LEU A 10 -14.91 12.34 5.72
C LEU A 10 -13.76 12.02 6.68
N TYR A 11 -14.05 12.14 7.96
CA TYR A 11 -13.14 11.88 9.06
C TYR A 11 -13.92 11.15 10.14
N PHE A 12 -13.32 10.11 10.71
CA PHE A 12 -13.87 9.45 11.87
C PHE A 12 -12.98 9.72 13.10
N PRO A 13 -13.59 9.82 14.30
CA PRO A 13 -12.82 9.94 15.53
C PRO A 13 -12.06 8.64 15.82
N ALA A 14 -10.94 8.71 16.55
CA ALA A 14 -10.10 7.55 16.85
C ALA A 14 -10.89 6.38 17.47
N VAL A 15 -11.82 6.66 18.38
CA VAL A 15 -12.70 5.66 19.01
C VAL A 15 -13.49 4.82 17.99
N ALA A 16 -13.86 5.39 16.84
CA ALA A 16 -14.55 4.63 15.80
C ALA A 16 -13.62 3.60 15.15
N TYR A 17 -12.33 3.90 15.00
CA TYR A 17 -11.33 2.95 14.50
C TYR A 17 -11.15 1.80 15.47
N ASP A 18 -11.01 2.09 16.77
CA ASP A 18 -10.81 1.06 17.78
C ASP A 18 -12.03 0.13 17.92
N LEU A 19 -13.24 0.69 17.99
CA LEU A 19 -14.46 -0.12 18.12
C LEU A 19 -14.72 -0.98 16.88
N ILE A 20 -14.53 -0.43 15.69
CA ILE A 20 -14.77 -1.17 14.44
C ILE A 20 -13.69 -2.23 14.25
N GLN A 21 -12.42 -1.91 14.50
CA GLN A 21 -11.34 -2.90 14.42
C GLN A 21 -11.54 -4.04 15.41
N LEU A 22 -11.99 -3.76 16.64
CA LEU A 22 -12.28 -4.78 17.63
C LEU A 22 -13.38 -5.74 17.13
N ALA A 23 -14.48 -5.18 16.60
CA ALA A 23 -15.56 -5.98 16.02
C ALA A 23 -15.09 -6.83 14.82
N MET A 24 -14.11 -6.32 14.06
CA MET A 24 -13.59 -6.95 12.85
C MET A 24 -12.37 -7.82 13.11
N PHE A 25 -11.96 -8.00 14.36
CA PHE A 25 -10.81 -8.81 14.73
C PHE A 25 -10.82 -10.22 14.12
N PRO A 26 -11.94 -10.99 14.12
CA PRO A 26 -11.97 -12.32 13.49
C PRO A 26 -11.66 -12.28 11.99
N LEU A 27 -12.19 -11.28 11.27
CA LEU A 27 -11.92 -11.09 9.85
C LEU A 27 -10.44 -10.73 9.62
N ASN A 28 -9.91 -9.80 10.41
CA ASN A 28 -8.52 -9.38 10.29
C ASN A 28 -7.55 -10.54 10.61
N TYR A 29 -7.89 -11.37 11.59
CA TYR A 29 -7.13 -12.59 11.90
C TYR A 29 -7.17 -13.59 10.74
N ALA A 30 -8.34 -13.78 10.10
CA ALA A 30 -8.47 -14.62 8.91
C ALA A 30 -7.62 -14.10 7.73
N ILE A 31 -7.58 -12.78 7.49
CA ILE A 31 -6.71 -12.16 6.47
C ILE A 31 -5.23 -12.47 6.75
N GLY A 32 -4.80 -12.37 8.02
CA GLY A 32 -3.45 -12.78 8.42
C GLY A 32 -3.19 -14.27 8.18
N GLY A 33 -4.16 -15.13 8.51
CA GLY A 33 -4.11 -16.57 8.25
C GLY A 33 -3.97 -16.91 6.76
N LEU A 34 -4.67 -16.17 5.88
CA LEU A 34 -4.54 -16.34 4.44
C LEU A 34 -3.13 -16.07 3.92
N CYS A 35 -2.33 -15.23 4.59
CA CYS A 35 -0.93 -15.00 4.20
C CYS A 35 -0.09 -16.27 4.31
N TYR A 36 -0.37 -17.12 5.31
CA TYR A 36 0.30 -18.41 5.50
C TYR A 36 -0.19 -19.49 4.52
N LEU A 37 -1.32 -19.26 3.86
CA LEU A 37 -1.92 -20.17 2.88
C LEU A 37 -1.62 -19.75 1.43
N GLN A 38 -0.83 -18.69 1.23
CA GLN A 38 -0.38 -18.28 -0.10
C GLN A 38 0.46 -19.41 -0.71
N PRO A 39 0.35 -19.67 -2.04
CA PRO A 39 1.06 -20.78 -2.68
C PRO A 39 2.60 -20.69 -2.60
N GLY A 40 3.16 -19.50 -2.36
CA GLY A 40 4.60 -19.26 -2.20
C GLY A 40 4.95 -18.69 -0.83
N GLN A 41 6.17 -18.96 -0.36
CA GLN A 41 6.75 -18.32 0.82
C GLN A 41 7.35 -16.97 0.42
N SER A 42 6.51 -15.93 0.38
CA SER A 42 6.90 -14.56 0.03
C SER A 42 7.66 -13.87 1.18
N GLU A 43 8.75 -14.48 1.65
CA GLU A 43 9.56 -14.02 2.78
C GLU A 43 10.84 -13.34 2.31
N TRP A 44 10.81 -12.01 2.19
CA TRP A 44 11.90 -11.25 1.55
C TRP A 44 12.78 -10.46 2.51
N ASN A 45 12.44 -10.38 3.80
CA ASN A 45 13.16 -9.58 4.79
C ASN A 45 13.70 -10.42 5.96
N GLY A 46 13.87 -11.72 5.74
CA GLY A 46 14.45 -12.64 6.73
C GLY A 46 15.96 -12.51 6.86
N ASP A 47 16.53 -13.29 7.78
CA ASP A 47 17.98 -13.41 7.91
C ASP A 47 18.59 -13.95 6.61
N GLY A 48 19.70 -13.36 6.16
CA GLY A 48 20.34 -13.73 4.90
C GLY A 48 19.61 -13.25 3.64
N PHE A 49 18.70 -12.27 3.74
CA PHE A 49 17.97 -11.71 2.59
C PHE A 49 18.87 -11.31 1.41
N ALA A 50 20.12 -10.92 1.68
CA ALA A 50 21.10 -10.53 0.66
C ALA A 50 21.57 -11.69 -0.23
N ALA A 51 21.44 -12.93 0.23
CA ALA A 51 21.78 -14.14 -0.53
C ALA A 51 20.57 -14.75 -1.27
N GLN A 52 19.37 -14.19 -1.11
CA GLN A 52 18.18 -14.68 -1.80
C GLN A 52 18.28 -14.42 -3.30
N ASP A 53 17.79 -15.38 -4.09
CA ASP A 53 17.71 -15.23 -5.54
C ASP A 53 16.59 -14.25 -5.91
N VAL A 54 16.97 -13.10 -6.46
CA VAL A 54 16.08 -12.06 -6.96
C VAL A 54 16.21 -11.86 -8.48
N SER A 55 16.74 -12.86 -9.20
CA SER A 55 16.94 -12.80 -10.65
C SER A 55 15.63 -12.63 -11.44
N GLY A 56 14.54 -13.21 -10.94
CA GLY A 56 13.18 -13.04 -11.45
C GLY A 56 13.04 -13.47 -12.91
N SER A 57 12.37 -12.64 -13.72
CA SER A 57 12.17 -12.94 -15.14
C SER A 57 13.32 -12.48 -16.05
N GLY A 58 14.35 -11.84 -15.49
CA GLY A 58 15.47 -11.26 -16.24
C GLY A 58 15.16 -9.92 -16.93
N LYS A 59 13.97 -9.34 -16.72
CA LYS A 59 13.64 -7.99 -17.22
C LYS A 59 14.57 -6.93 -16.63
N SER A 60 14.84 -5.86 -17.39
CA SER A 60 15.60 -4.71 -16.86
C SER A 60 14.77 -3.95 -15.82
N LEU A 61 15.44 -3.28 -14.87
CA LEU A 61 14.78 -2.44 -13.86
C LEU A 61 13.96 -1.32 -14.50
N GLU A 62 14.47 -0.72 -15.57
CA GLU A 62 13.77 0.32 -16.32
C GLU A 62 12.48 -0.19 -16.94
N LEU A 63 12.49 -1.39 -17.53
CA LEU A 63 11.27 -1.98 -18.08
C LEU A 63 10.24 -2.26 -16.99
N LEU A 64 10.68 -2.82 -15.85
CA LEU A 64 9.79 -3.08 -14.70
C LEU A 64 9.17 -1.78 -14.16
N LYS A 65 9.98 -0.72 -14.00
CA LYS A 65 9.52 0.61 -13.60
C LYS A 65 8.50 1.16 -14.60
N GLN A 66 8.76 1.06 -15.90
CA GLN A 66 7.85 1.52 -16.96
C GLN A 66 6.52 0.74 -16.94
N GLU A 67 6.55 -0.58 -16.81
CA GLU A 67 5.35 -1.42 -16.72
C GLU A 67 4.49 -1.06 -15.50
N LEU A 68 5.13 -0.82 -14.35
CA LEU A 68 4.44 -0.38 -13.12
C LEU A 68 3.84 1.02 -13.26
N LEU A 69 4.56 1.99 -13.82
CA LEU A 69 4.08 3.36 -13.99
C LEU A 69 2.99 3.47 -15.07
N GLY A 70 3.09 2.62 -16.11
CA GLY A 70 2.09 2.46 -17.16
C GLY A 70 0.82 1.76 -16.70
N GLY A 71 0.86 1.09 -15.53
CA GLY A 71 -0.29 0.37 -14.98
C GLY A 71 -0.64 -0.89 -15.78
N ALA A 72 0.38 -1.60 -16.26
CA ALA A 72 0.19 -2.85 -17.01
C ALA A 72 -0.67 -3.84 -16.22
N ASP A 73 -1.73 -4.37 -16.85
CA ASP A 73 -2.61 -5.36 -16.22
C ASP A 73 -2.04 -6.78 -16.33
N ILE A 74 -0.87 -6.98 -15.74
CA ILE A 74 -0.14 -8.26 -15.73
C ILE A 74 0.12 -8.72 -14.29
N ALA A 75 0.37 -10.03 -14.13
CA ALA A 75 0.97 -10.54 -12.90
C ALA A 75 2.50 -10.42 -13.03
N PHE A 76 3.11 -9.71 -12.08
CA PHE A 76 4.56 -9.55 -11.99
C PHE A 76 5.17 -10.76 -11.27
N ASN A 77 6.36 -11.15 -11.69
CA ASN A 77 7.17 -12.05 -10.89
C ASN A 77 7.62 -11.32 -9.61
N GLU A 78 7.51 -11.96 -8.45
CA GLU A 78 7.76 -11.30 -7.18
C GLU A 78 9.26 -10.97 -6.96
N GLN A 79 10.17 -11.85 -7.41
CA GLN A 79 11.61 -11.58 -7.38
C GLN A 79 11.97 -10.32 -8.18
N ASP A 80 11.30 -10.06 -9.31
CA ASP A 80 11.49 -8.82 -10.06
C ASP A 80 11.08 -7.58 -9.26
N LEU A 81 9.98 -7.66 -8.50
CA LEU A 81 9.52 -6.56 -7.65
C LEU A 81 10.47 -6.32 -6.48
N VAL A 82 10.99 -7.39 -5.86
CA VAL A 82 12.00 -7.28 -4.79
C VAL A 82 13.28 -6.66 -5.33
N ARG A 83 13.79 -7.15 -6.47
CA ARG A 83 14.99 -6.62 -7.11
C ARG A 83 14.84 -5.14 -7.48
N LEU A 84 13.66 -4.76 -7.99
CA LEU A 84 13.36 -3.35 -8.24
C LEU A 84 13.32 -2.56 -6.94
N TYR A 85 12.59 -3.03 -5.94
CA TYR A 85 12.42 -2.36 -4.65
C TYR A 85 13.76 -2.08 -3.96
N ASP A 86 14.69 -3.04 -3.98
CA ASP A 86 16.04 -2.89 -3.44
C ASP A 86 16.86 -1.80 -4.15
N ALA A 87 16.58 -1.54 -5.42
CA ALA A 87 17.24 -0.49 -6.20
C ALA A 87 16.58 0.89 -6.06
N LEU A 88 15.37 0.97 -5.49
CA LEU A 88 14.64 2.23 -5.35
C LEU A 88 15.13 3.03 -4.13
N PRO A 89 15.16 4.38 -4.22
CA PRO A 89 15.54 5.22 -3.08
C PRO A 89 14.53 5.11 -1.93
N ALA A 90 15.03 5.06 -0.70
CA ALA A 90 14.20 5.17 0.50
C ALA A 90 13.45 6.50 0.57
N VAL A 91 12.29 6.44 1.23
CA VAL A 91 11.47 7.60 1.57
C VAL A 91 11.39 7.71 3.08
N SER A 92 11.18 8.91 3.60
CA SER A 92 10.91 9.14 5.03
C SER A 92 9.42 9.34 5.28
N ALA A 93 8.91 8.75 6.37
CA ALA A 93 7.56 8.91 6.86
C ALA A 93 7.20 10.40 7.03
N ARG A 94 8.08 11.17 7.68
CA ARG A 94 7.86 12.58 7.99
C ARG A 94 7.75 13.45 6.75
N ASP A 95 8.74 13.33 5.86
CA ASP A 95 8.88 14.29 4.76
C ASP A 95 8.08 13.89 3.53
N HIS A 96 7.88 12.59 3.33
CA HIS A 96 7.31 12.07 2.08
C HIS A 96 5.89 11.54 2.22
N LEU A 97 5.43 11.09 3.40
CA LEU A 97 4.13 10.41 3.54
C LEU A 97 3.13 11.15 4.43
N ILE A 98 3.55 11.62 5.61
CA ILE A 98 2.70 12.33 6.56
C ILE A 98 2.18 13.63 5.93
N GLY A 99 0.90 13.94 6.18
CA GLY A 99 0.19 15.08 5.61
C GLY A 99 -0.26 14.88 4.17
N ARG A 100 -0.23 13.65 3.63
CA ARG A 100 -0.57 13.36 2.22
C ARG A 100 -1.65 12.29 2.06
N THR A 101 -2.37 12.41 0.94
CA THR A 101 -3.39 11.45 0.49
C THR A 101 -2.92 10.77 -0.79
N TRP A 102 -3.19 9.47 -0.92
CA TRP A 102 -2.65 8.62 -1.97
C TRP A 102 -3.74 7.79 -2.63
N LYS A 103 -3.64 7.61 -3.95
CA LYS A 103 -4.45 6.67 -4.73
C LYS A 103 -3.71 5.34 -4.83
N GLY A 104 -4.39 4.26 -4.47
CA GLY A 104 -3.84 2.92 -4.46
C GLY A 104 -4.11 2.15 -5.75
N ARG A 105 -3.17 1.29 -6.11
CA ARG A 105 -3.35 0.26 -7.15
C ARG A 105 -2.61 -1.00 -6.76
N ILE A 106 -3.29 -2.14 -6.77
CA ILE A 106 -2.66 -3.43 -6.48
C ILE A 106 -1.73 -3.82 -7.63
N VAL A 107 -0.56 -4.35 -7.29
CA VAL A 107 0.39 -4.96 -8.22
C VAL A 107 0.25 -6.47 -8.03
N ARG A 108 -0.35 -7.13 -9.02
CA ARG A 108 -0.64 -8.56 -8.98
C ARG A 108 0.65 -9.37 -9.06
N THR A 109 0.78 -10.42 -8.26
CA THR A 109 1.86 -11.42 -8.39
C THR A 109 1.35 -12.82 -8.70
N GLY A 110 0.03 -12.98 -8.82
CA GLY A 110 -0.61 -14.21 -9.29
C GLY A 110 -0.92 -15.24 -8.19
N GLY A 111 -0.76 -14.87 -6.91
CA GLY A 111 -1.00 -15.78 -5.78
C GLY A 111 -1.04 -15.12 -4.41
N SER A 112 -0.96 -13.79 -4.35
CA SER A 112 -0.92 -13.07 -3.09
C SER A 112 -2.30 -12.84 -2.49
N VAL A 113 -2.39 -12.53 -1.19
CA VAL A 113 -3.66 -12.12 -0.55
C VAL A 113 -4.23 -10.86 -1.21
N LEU A 114 -3.38 -9.92 -1.63
CA LEU A 114 -3.83 -8.76 -2.41
C LEU A 114 -4.33 -9.14 -3.81
N ASP A 115 -3.84 -10.20 -4.46
CA ASP A 115 -4.46 -10.70 -5.70
C ASP A 115 -5.91 -11.13 -5.47
N LEU A 116 -6.20 -11.81 -4.35
CA LEU A 116 -7.57 -12.18 -3.99
C LEU A 116 -8.44 -10.93 -3.78
N ALA A 117 -7.92 -9.94 -3.06
CA ALA A 117 -8.63 -8.66 -2.84
C ALA A 117 -8.88 -7.91 -4.16
N GLU A 118 -7.92 -7.92 -5.08
CA GLU A 118 -8.03 -7.31 -6.41
C GLU A 118 -9.21 -7.90 -7.18
N TRP A 119 -9.33 -9.23 -7.24
CA TRP A 119 -10.39 -9.91 -7.98
C TRP A 119 -11.75 -9.85 -7.30
N ALA A 120 -11.80 -10.10 -6.00
CA ALA A 120 -13.07 -10.24 -5.27
C ALA A 120 -13.69 -8.89 -4.89
N ILE A 121 -12.88 -7.83 -4.73
CA ILE A 121 -13.32 -6.56 -4.13
C ILE A 121 -12.98 -5.39 -5.05
N VAL A 122 -11.70 -5.15 -5.34
CA VAL A 122 -11.27 -3.90 -6.00
C VAL A 122 -11.82 -3.80 -7.42
N ARG A 123 -11.68 -4.84 -8.25
CA ARG A 123 -12.19 -4.81 -9.64
C ARG A 123 -13.71 -4.61 -9.72
N PRO A 124 -14.55 -5.38 -9.01
CA PRO A 124 -15.99 -5.15 -8.99
C PRO A 124 -16.35 -3.72 -8.58
N LEU A 125 -15.73 -3.22 -7.50
CA LEU A 125 -16.02 -1.89 -6.97
C LEU A 125 -15.53 -0.77 -7.90
N SER A 126 -14.40 -0.96 -8.59
CA SER A 126 -13.89 0.00 -9.58
C SER A 126 -14.85 0.22 -10.74
N LYS A 127 -15.56 -0.83 -11.19
CA LYS A 127 -16.61 -0.73 -12.22
C LYS A 127 -17.80 0.13 -11.77
N LEU A 128 -18.03 0.23 -10.47
CA LEU A 128 -19.04 1.10 -9.86
C LEU A 128 -18.53 2.52 -9.58
N GLY A 129 -17.29 2.82 -9.99
CA GLY A 129 -16.62 4.10 -9.80
C GLY A 129 -16.01 4.28 -8.41
N LEU A 130 -15.81 3.20 -7.66
CA LEU A 130 -15.15 3.23 -6.36
C LEU A 130 -13.67 2.87 -6.51
N ALA A 131 -12.79 3.81 -6.18
CA ALA A 131 -11.36 3.59 -6.07
C ALA A 131 -10.95 3.51 -4.59
N TRP A 132 -9.72 3.08 -4.33
CA TRP A 132 -9.16 3.04 -2.99
C TRP A 132 -7.83 3.79 -2.93
N GLY A 133 -7.40 4.06 -1.71
CA GLY A 133 -6.21 4.83 -1.42
C GLY A 133 -5.83 4.72 0.04
N LYS A 134 -4.88 5.55 0.45
CA LYS A 134 -4.41 5.68 1.83
C LYS A 134 -4.27 7.16 2.17
N ARG A 135 -4.35 7.50 3.46
CA ARG A 135 -4.16 8.87 3.92
C ARG A 135 -3.41 8.87 5.24
N TYR A 136 -2.37 9.70 5.34
CA TYR A 136 -1.53 9.79 6.53
C TYR A 136 -1.62 11.19 7.10
N ARG A 137 -2.28 11.35 8.24
CA ARG A 137 -2.60 12.67 8.81
C ARG A 137 -1.47 13.19 9.68
N SER A 138 -1.01 12.35 10.60
CA SER A 138 0.09 12.61 11.53
C SER A 138 0.98 11.36 11.64
N ALA A 139 1.94 11.39 12.57
CA ALA A 139 2.78 10.23 12.87
C ALA A 139 2.00 9.08 13.53
N ASP A 140 0.91 9.39 14.20
CA ASP A 140 0.09 8.48 15.00
C ASP A 140 -1.34 8.32 14.45
N GLN A 141 -1.66 8.95 13.31
CA GLN A 141 -3.00 8.91 12.75
C GLN A 141 -3.01 8.76 11.23
N GLY A 142 -3.74 7.77 10.75
CA GLY A 142 -3.87 7.49 9.33
C GLY A 142 -5.04 6.59 8.99
N ASP A 143 -5.42 6.61 7.71
CA ASP A 143 -6.45 5.77 7.14
C ASP A 143 -5.78 4.76 6.20
N PRO A 144 -5.63 3.50 6.63
CA PRO A 144 -4.98 2.47 5.82
C PRO A 144 -5.81 2.06 4.60
N LEU A 145 -7.09 2.41 4.61
CA LEU A 145 -8.03 2.25 3.51
C LEU A 145 -8.94 3.49 3.42
N LEU A 146 -8.76 4.27 2.36
CA LEU A 146 -9.59 5.41 2.02
C LEU A 146 -10.31 5.13 0.71
N PHE A 147 -11.63 4.94 0.76
CA PHE A 147 -12.41 4.80 -0.45
C PHE A 147 -12.69 6.15 -1.08
N ASN A 148 -12.62 6.18 -2.39
CA ASN A 148 -12.90 7.33 -3.22
C ASN A 148 -14.00 6.98 -4.22
N TRP A 149 -15.19 7.57 -4.04
CA TRP A 149 -16.28 7.41 -5.00
C TRP A 149 -16.25 8.51 -6.05
N LYS A 150 -15.95 8.11 -7.30
CA LYS A 150 -15.92 8.96 -8.51
C LYS A 150 -15.07 10.23 -8.39
N GLY A 151 -14.03 10.22 -7.56
CA GLY A 151 -13.19 11.39 -7.32
C GLY A 151 -13.81 12.46 -6.41
N ARG A 152 -15.00 12.21 -5.85
CA ARG A 152 -15.84 13.22 -5.18
C ARG A 152 -15.99 13.00 -3.69
N VAL A 153 -16.19 11.76 -3.25
CA VAL A 153 -16.40 11.43 -1.84
C VAL A 153 -15.29 10.53 -1.36
N TYR A 154 -14.54 10.99 -0.37
CA TYR A 154 -13.45 10.25 0.26
C TYR A 154 -13.88 9.82 1.66
N SER A 155 -14.05 8.52 1.87
CA SER A 155 -14.51 7.94 3.14
C SER A 155 -13.49 6.96 3.68
N PRO A 156 -12.98 7.16 4.90
CA PRO A 156 -12.17 6.16 5.58
C PRO A 156 -12.98 4.88 5.79
N VAL A 157 -12.29 3.74 5.73
CA VAL A 157 -12.84 2.43 6.08
C VAL A 157 -12.06 1.88 7.27
N PRO A 158 -12.57 2.06 8.51
CA PRO A 158 -11.84 1.76 9.75
C PRO A 158 -11.77 0.27 10.09
N LEU A 159 -12.05 -0.64 9.13
CA LEU A 159 -12.07 -2.09 9.31
C LEU A 159 -10.77 -2.64 9.93
N TRP A 160 -9.64 -2.01 9.60
CA TRP A 160 -8.30 -2.41 10.02
C TRP A 160 -7.73 -1.58 11.16
N GLY A 161 -8.53 -0.67 11.72
CA GLY A 161 -8.10 0.26 12.77
C GLY A 161 -7.27 1.41 12.23
N ASN A 162 -6.74 2.19 13.16
CA ASN A 162 -5.84 3.30 12.89
C ASN A 162 -4.42 2.79 12.56
N VAL A 163 -3.60 3.67 12.00
CA VAL A 163 -2.21 3.38 11.68
C VAL A 163 -1.29 4.53 12.09
N GLY A 164 -0.08 4.16 12.50
CA GLY A 164 1.04 5.07 12.67
C GLY A 164 2.03 5.02 11.50
N MET A 165 2.78 6.10 11.32
CA MET A 165 3.85 6.23 10.32
C MET A 165 5.20 6.39 11.03
N THR A 166 6.11 5.46 10.78
CA THR A 166 7.50 5.51 11.31
C THR A 166 8.49 5.03 10.25
N ASP A 167 9.77 5.28 10.45
CA ASP A 167 10.82 4.77 9.56
C ASP A 167 11.36 3.44 10.13
N ILE A 168 11.20 2.34 9.39
CA ILE A 168 11.59 0.98 9.80
C ILE A 168 12.53 0.37 8.75
N ARG A 169 13.45 -0.49 9.20
CA ARG A 169 14.39 -1.18 8.33
C ARG A 169 13.72 -2.33 7.58
N TRP A 170 13.89 -2.35 6.26
CA TRP A 170 13.55 -3.45 5.35
C TRP A 170 14.72 -3.73 4.42
N ARG A 171 15.15 -5.00 4.35
CA ARG A 171 16.28 -5.48 3.55
C ARG A 171 17.54 -4.62 3.72
N GLY A 172 17.83 -4.28 4.98
CA GLY A 172 19.03 -3.52 5.37
C GLY A 172 18.87 -2.00 5.35
N GLU A 173 17.83 -1.45 4.74
CA GLU A 173 17.66 -0.01 4.56
C GLU A 173 16.43 0.52 5.32
N THR A 174 16.59 1.67 5.98
CA THR A 174 15.49 2.33 6.69
C THR A 174 14.60 3.08 5.70
N THR A 175 13.30 2.85 5.75
CA THR A 175 12.33 3.55 4.88
C THR A 175 10.99 3.75 5.58
N ALA A 176 10.19 4.68 5.05
CA ALA A 176 8.87 5.00 5.56
C ALA A 176 8.01 3.73 5.61
N THR A 177 7.36 3.55 6.74
CA THR A 177 6.58 2.35 7.03
C THR A 177 5.29 2.73 7.74
N MET A 178 4.18 2.24 7.22
CA MET A 178 2.88 2.31 7.89
C MET A 178 2.74 1.08 8.79
N ASN A 179 2.42 1.29 10.06
CA ASN A 179 2.19 0.22 11.03
C ASN A 179 0.72 0.22 11.43
N TYR A 180 0.09 -0.95 11.38
CA TYR A 180 -1.28 -1.10 11.88
C TYR A 180 -1.27 -1.26 13.39
N ASP A 181 -2.03 -0.41 14.09
CA ASP A 181 -1.98 -0.35 15.56
C ASP A 181 -2.36 -1.68 16.22
N HIS A 182 -3.31 -2.40 15.61
CA HIS A 182 -3.89 -3.62 16.17
C HIS A 182 -3.60 -4.88 15.35
N GLN A 183 -2.85 -4.78 14.26
CA GLN A 183 -2.53 -5.91 13.39
C GLN A 183 -1.02 -6.03 13.24
N PRO A 184 -0.44 -7.23 13.15
CA PRO A 184 0.99 -7.41 12.89
C PRO A 184 1.29 -7.17 11.40
N TRP A 185 0.76 -6.09 10.85
CA TRP A 185 0.85 -5.71 9.46
C TRP A 185 1.70 -4.47 9.29
N LYS A 186 2.47 -4.43 8.21
CA LYS A 186 3.28 -3.26 7.85
C LYS A 186 3.25 -3.04 6.34
N ASP A 187 3.21 -1.77 5.94
CA ASP A 187 3.50 -1.39 4.55
C ASP A 187 4.85 -0.68 4.51
N TYR A 188 5.81 -1.23 3.77
CA TYR A 188 7.10 -0.58 3.56
C TYR A 188 7.12 0.11 2.19
N PHE A 189 7.59 1.35 2.13
CA PHE A 189 7.51 2.17 0.93
C PHE A 189 8.88 2.51 0.36
N LYS A 190 8.99 2.57 -0.96
CA LYS A 190 10.13 3.14 -1.70
C LYS A 190 9.64 4.08 -2.79
N LEU A 191 10.46 5.06 -3.16
CA LEU A 191 10.11 5.99 -4.22
C LEU A 191 10.27 5.33 -5.59
N LEU A 192 9.16 5.10 -6.29
CA LEU A 192 9.17 4.51 -7.63
C LEU A 192 9.40 5.59 -8.71
N SER A 193 8.80 6.77 -8.54
CA SER A 193 8.96 7.90 -9.47
C SER A 193 8.62 9.22 -8.78
N ASP A 194 9.37 10.26 -9.13
CA ASP A 194 9.06 11.66 -8.84
C ASP A 194 9.34 12.49 -10.10
N GLU A 195 8.54 12.25 -11.13
CA GLU A 195 8.73 12.86 -12.45
C GLU A 195 7.54 13.77 -12.75
N ASN A 196 7.82 15.02 -13.15
CA ASN A 196 6.81 16.01 -13.53
C ASN A 196 5.73 16.25 -12.46
N GLY A 197 6.10 16.17 -11.17
CA GLY A 197 5.17 16.33 -10.05
C GLY A 197 4.26 15.12 -9.81
N ARG A 198 4.43 14.03 -10.57
CA ARG A 198 3.73 12.75 -10.34
C ARG A 198 4.58 11.86 -9.44
N VAL A 199 4.35 11.97 -8.13
CA VAL A 199 4.99 11.12 -7.14
C VAL A 199 4.29 9.76 -7.07
N VAL A 200 5.04 8.68 -7.24
CA VAL A 200 4.57 7.30 -7.13
C VAL A 200 5.49 6.53 -6.19
N LEU A 201 4.90 5.83 -5.22
CA LEU A 201 5.61 4.91 -4.33
C LEU A 201 5.31 3.47 -4.73
N LEU A 202 6.30 2.60 -4.58
CA LEU A 202 6.11 1.15 -4.54
C LEU A 202 6.00 0.72 -3.07
N GLY A 203 4.95 -0.01 -2.75
CA GLY A 203 4.68 -0.52 -1.40
C GLY A 203 4.60 -2.05 -1.39
N VAL A 204 5.12 -2.65 -0.32
CA VAL A 204 4.90 -4.06 0.01
C VAL A 204 4.15 -4.15 1.34
N TRP A 205 2.98 -4.80 1.31
CA TRP A 205 2.20 -5.10 2.52
C TRP A 205 2.65 -6.44 3.08
N THR A 206 2.94 -6.49 4.37
CA THR A 206 3.38 -7.71 5.04
C THR A 206 2.49 -8.06 6.22
N HIS A 207 2.31 -9.36 6.44
CA HIS A 207 1.88 -9.92 7.71
C HIS A 207 3.09 -10.55 8.40
N LYS A 208 3.58 -9.90 9.46
CA LYS A 208 4.86 -10.22 10.09
C LYS A 208 5.99 -10.23 9.03
N HIS A 209 6.57 -11.39 8.75
CA HIS A 209 7.67 -11.59 7.79
C HIS A 209 7.20 -11.95 6.37
N ILE A 210 5.90 -12.25 6.19
CA ILE A 210 5.35 -12.71 4.91
C ILE A 210 4.80 -11.51 4.15
N ALA A 211 5.28 -11.25 2.93
CA ALA A 211 4.65 -10.33 2.01
C ALA A 211 3.30 -10.90 1.56
N GLY A 212 2.23 -10.17 1.81
CA GLY A 212 0.88 -10.53 1.38
C GLY A 212 0.47 -9.85 0.06
N GLY A 213 1.32 -8.98 -0.46
CA GLY A 213 1.22 -8.44 -1.81
C GLY A 213 1.87 -7.09 -1.98
N TRP A 214 1.90 -6.66 -3.24
CA TRP A 214 2.52 -5.43 -3.68
C TRP A 214 1.48 -4.43 -4.19
N PHE A 215 1.80 -3.15 -4.10
CA PHE A 215 0.92 -2.10 -4.58
C PHE A 215 1.71 -0.84 -4.90
N THR A 216 1.07 0.08 -5.64
CA THR A 216 1.60 1.43 -5.85
C THR A 216 0.69 2.45 -5.20
N LEU A 217 1.29 3.54 -4.71
CA LEU A 217 0.59 4.71 -4.22
C LEU A 217 0.96 5.91 -5.09
N THR A 218 -0.02 6.51 -5.77
CA THR A 218 0.18 7.77 -6.51
C THR A 218 -0.34 8.94 -5.69
N LEU A 219 0.47 9.99 -5.51
CA LEU A 219 0.09 11.16 -4.73
C LEU A 219 -1.17 11.83 -5.30
N ASP A 220 -2.14 12.10 -4.43
CA ASP A 220 -3.32 12.92 -4.75
C ASP A 220 -3.22 14.26 -4.04
N ALA A 221 -2.41 15.15 -4.62
CA ALA A 221 -2.11 16.48 -4.06
C ALA A 221 -3.35 17.38 -3.90
N GLU A 222 -4.45 17.05 -4.60
CA GLU A 222 -5.69 17.81 -4.58
C GLU A 222 -6.64 17.37 -3.45
N THR A 223 -6.44 16.20 -2.81
CA THR A 223 -7.31 15.73 -1.72
C THR A 223 -6.77 16.17 -0.36
N PRO A 224 -7.50 17.02 0.39
CA PRO A 224 -7.08 17.45 1.71
C PRO A 224 -6.84 16.29 2.67
N THR A 225 -5.68 16.29 3.32
CA THR A 225 -5.36 15.27 4.32
C THR A 225 -5.91 15.66 5.70
N ARG A 226 -5.74 16.93 6.11
CA ARG A 226 -5.98 17.50 7.46
C ARG A 226 -5.30 16.70 8.58
N ALA A 227 -4.61 17.41 9.47
CA ALA A 227 -4.09 16.86 10.71
C ALA A 227 -5.24 16.55 11.69
#